data_AF-A0A8T6L4G7-F1
#
_entry.id   AF-A0A8T6L4G7-F1
#
_cell.length_a   1.000
_cell.length_b   1.000
_cell.length_c   1.000
_cell.angle_alpha   90.00
_cell.angle_beta   90.00
_cell.angle_gamma   90.00
#
_symmetry.space_group_name_H-M   'P 1'
#
loop_
_entity.id
_entity.type
_entity.pdbx_description
1 polymer ?
#
loop_
_entity_poly.entity_id
_entity_poly.type
_entity_poly.pdbx_seq_one_letter_code
_entity_poly.pdbx_strand_id
1 'polypeptide(L)'
;AFTGMGEEGLLDSVRFWTMSIGDFLDEYFESDVIKAHLSGSGVIGTALGVYSPGTAYVLLHHYMGEVDGNVGAWGFARGGMGAVANALANSLHACGGEIICDADVHRVIVERGRAAGVALADGTEYRAKLVVSNLDPKRTFLKCFDASDLPAAVVEQARNFKIRGSSGKLNIALDGLPTFNGLSPDSPLMLTDMHCTDSLERMERAYDDWKAGTWSKDPYVDMLIPTTVDPTMAPPGKHMMTVFVQYCPPTLAEGPWTPEARDAFGQTVIDQIAEHSPNFKDLILDCEVRTPHELEDEVGLTEGNIFHGELTFDQLLFNRPFPGCAQYRGPLRGFYLCGSGTHPGGGVMAAPGANAAREILADLKRPDLTPPSYPND
;
A
#
# COMPACT_ATOMS: atom_id res chain seq x y z
N ALA A 1 -19.46 5.28 16.14
CA ALA A 1 -18.51 5.69 17.20
C ALA A 1 -18.47 4.58 18.27
N PHE A 2 -17.29 4.26 18.85
CA PHE A 2 -17.12 3.16 19.81
C PHE A 2 -18.14 3.12 20.96
N THR A 3 -18.66 4.29 21.37
CA THR A 3 -19.68 4.43 22.41
C THR A 3 -21.06 3.85 22.03
N GLY A 4 -21.29 3.54 20.75
CA GLY A 4 -22.54 2.95 20.27
C GLY A 4 -22.49 1.43 20.03
N MET A 5 -21.32 0.80 20.18
CA MET A 5 -21.11 -0.62 19.83
C MET A 5 -21.63 -1.62 20.87
N GLY A 6 -22.00 -1.17 22.07
CA GLY A 6 -22.32 -2.06 23.18
C GLY A 6 -21.09 -2.78 23.74
N GLU A 7 -21.28 -3.60 24.79
CA GLU A 7 -20.20 -4.33 25.45
C GLU A 7 -19.57 -5.38 24.54
N GLU A 8 -20.41 -6.17 23.86
CA GLU A 8 -19.98 -7.21 22.92
C GLU A 8 -19.19 -6.63 21.75
N GLY A 9 -19.73 -5.62 21.06
CA GLY A 9 -19.03 -4.98 19.94
C GLY A 9 -17.72 -4.29 20.34
N LEU A 10 -17.63 -3.76 21.57
CA LEU A 10 -16.37 -3.22 22.09
C LEU A 10 -15.34 -4.34 22.35
N LEU A 11 -15.77 -5.46 22.94
CA LEU A 11 -14.90 -6.60 23.22
C LEU A 11 -14.38 -7.24 21.93
N ASP A 12 -15.26 -7.46 20.95
CA ASP A 12 -14.90 -7.97 19.63
C ASP A 12 -13.96 -7.01 18.91
N SER A 13 -14.22 -5.70 18.96
CA SER A 13 -13.31 -4.71 18.41
C SER A 13 -11.92 -4.83 19.05
N VAL A 14 -11.82 -4.85 20.37
CA VAL A 14 -10.53 -4.94 21.08
C VAL A 14 -9.79 -6.22 20.72
N ARG A 15 -10.48 -7.37 20.70
CA ARG A 15 -9.89 -8.65 20.26
C ARG A 15 -9.35 -8.50 18.85
N PHE A 16 -10.17 -8.03 17.93
CA PHE A 16 -9.82 -7.91 16.53
C PHE A 16 -8.64 -6.96 16.27
N TRP A 17 -8.53 -5.86 17.02
CA TRP A 17 -7.39 -4.94 16.96
C TRP A 17 -6.07 -5.52 17.52
N THR A 18 -6.14 -6.54 18.38
CA THR A 18 -4.98 -7.04 19.13
C THR A 18 -4.61 -8.48 18.82
N MET A 19 -5.49 -9.24 18.16
CA MET A 19 -5.29 -10.64 17.81
C MET A 19 -4.48 -10.80 16.54
N SER A 20 -3.81 -11.94 16.42
CA SER A 20 -3.18 -12.34 15.17
C SER A 20 -4.22 -12.88 14.19
N ILE A 21 -3.95 -12.80 12.88
CA ILE A 21 -4.83 -13.39 11.88
C ILE A 21 -4.88 -14.92 12.00
N GLY A 22 -3.77 -15.56 12.40
CA GLY A 22 -3.74 -17.00 12.65
C GLY A 22 -4.69 -17.42 13.75
N ASP A 23 -4.60 -16.81 14.94
CA ASP A 23 -5.47 -17.14 16.07
C ASP A 23 -6.94 -16.82 15.74
N PHE A 24 -7.20 -15.72 15.03
CA PHE A 24 -8.54 -15.34 14.62
C PHE A 24 -9.15 -16.39 13.69
N LEU A 25 -8.41 -16.88 12.70
CA LEU A 25 -8.91 -17.87 11.74
C LEU A 25 -9.09 -19.27 12.36
N ASP A 26 -8.25 -19.64 13.33
CA ASP A 26 -8.36 -20.92 14.06
C ASP A 26 -9.68 -21.04 14.86
N GLU A 27 -10.36 -19.93 15.16
CA GLU A 27 -11.69 -19.95 15.79
C GLU A 27 -12.82 -20.40 14.83
N TYR A 28 -12.61 -20.29 13.51
CA TYR A 28 -13.66 -20.49 12.51
C TYR A 28 -13.35 -21.60 11.50
N PHE A 29 -12.07 -21.94 11.29
CA PHE A 29 -11.66 -22.84 10.22
C PHE A 29 -10.69 -23.93 10.71
N GLU A 30 -10.93 -25.16 10.26
CA GLU A 30 -10.05 -26.30 10.55
C GLU A 30 -9.03 -26.58 9.42
N SER A 31 -9.27 -26.07 8.20
CA SER A 31 -8.45 -26.36 7.03
C SER A 31 -7.30 -25.37 6.85
N ASP A 32 -6.07 -25.88 6.84
CA ASP A 32 -4.86 -25.04 6.68
C ASP A 32 -4.84 -24.26 5.37
N VAL A 33 -5.33 -24.84 4.27
CA VAL A 33 -5.38 -24.16 2.96
C VAL A 33 -6.36 -22.98 2.97
N ILE A 34 -7.52 -23.15 3.61
CA ILE A 34 -8.50 -22.05 3.75
C ILE A 34 -7.91 -20.95 4.63
N LYS A 35 -7.27 -21.32 5.75
CA LYS A 35 -6.63 -20.35 6.65
C LYS A 35 -5.50 -19.58 5.93
N ALA A 36 -4.66 -20.28 5.18
CA ALA A 36 -3.58 -19.68 4.40
C ALA A 36 -4.12 -18.67 3.37
N HIS A 37 -5.13 -19.06 2.58
CA HIS A 37 -5.76 -18.17 1.60
C HIS A 37 -6.31 -16.89 2.25
N LEU A 38 -7.06 -17.02 3.35
CA LEU A 38 -7.63 -15.86 4.06
C LEU A 38 -6.57 -15.00 4.75
N SER A 39 -5.47 -15.59 5.20
CA SER A 39 -4.43 -14.87 5.94
C SER A 39 -3.58 -13.93 5.08
N GLY A 40 -3.56 -14.09 3.75
CA GLY A 40 -2.85 -13.18 2.83
C GLY A 40 -3.25 -11.72 3.05
N SER A 41 -4.55 -11.46 3.09
CA SER A 41 -5.12 -10.13 3.39
C SER A 41 -4.77 -9.61 4.80
N GLY A 42 -4.37 -10.48 5.73
CA GLY A 42 -3.93 -10.10 7.08
C GLY A 42 -2.47 -9.68 7.17
N VAL A 43 -1.66 -9.91 6.13
CA VAL A 43 -0.21 -9.60 6.16
C VAL A 43 0.26 -8.71 5.02
N ILE A 44 -0.50 -8.60 3.93
CA ILE A 44 -0.20 -7.74 2.77
C ILE A 44 0.24 -6.34 3.25
N GLY A 45 1.41 -5.91 2.77
CA GLY A 45 1.92 -4.54 2.99
C GLY A 45 2.36 -4.24 4.42
N THR A 46 2.47 -5.24 5.30
CA THR A 46 2.93 -5.10 6.68
C THR A 46 4.21 -5.88 6.94
N ALA A 47 5.05 -5.42 7.86
CA ALA A 47 6.23 -6.16 8.29
C ALA A 47 5.91 -7.03 9.52
N LEU A 48 4.87 -7.87 9.41
CA LEU A 48 4.33 -8.72 10.47
C LEU A 48 4.04 -10.13 9.95
N GLY A 49 4.21 -11.13 10.83
CA GLY A 49 3.85 -12.53 10.57
C GLY A 49 2.38 -12.81 10.84
N VAL A 50 1.88 -13.95 10.36
CA VAL A 50 0.47 -14.36 10.54
C VAL A 50 0.10 -14.56 12.02
N TYR A 51 1.08 -14.82 12.90
CA TYR A 51 0.87 -14.89 14.34
C TYR A 51 1.24 -13.61 15.11
N SER A 52 1.53 -12.51 14.40
CA SER A 52 1.82 -11.23 15.03
C SER A 52 0.53 -10.53 15.49
N PRO A 53 0.49 -9.95 16.70
CA PRO A 53 -0.66 -9.17 17.18
C PRO A 53 -1.05 -8.04 16.22
N GLY A 54 -2.35 -7.92 15.93
CA GLY A 54 -2.93 -6.87 15.08
C GLY A 54 -3.07 -7.22 13.61
N THR A 55 -2.56 -8.37 13.14
CA THR A 55 -2.76 -8.80 11.74
C THR A 55 -4.20 -9.19 11.42
N ALA A 56 -5.01 -9.52 12.44
CA ALA A 56 -6.46 -9.65 12.24
C ALA A 56 -7.07 -8.32 11.75
N TYR A 57 -6.66 -7.17 12.30
CA TYR A 57 -7.12 -5.88 11.80
C TYR A 57 -6.82 -5.64 10.32
N VAL A 58 -5.63 -6.04 9.88
CA VAL A 58 -5.19 -5.86 8.49
C VAL A 58 -6.11 -6.60 7.53
N LEU A 59 -6.65 -7.77 7.92
CA LEU A 59 -7.70 -8.45 7.15
C LEU A 59 -8.91 -7.53 6.96
N LEU A 60 -9.47 -6.97 8.04
CA LEU A 60 -10.63 -6.09 7.93
C LEU A 60 -10.33 -4.85 7.10
N HIS A 61 -9.13 -4.26 7.22
CA HIS A 61 -8.75 -3.12 6.38
C HIS A 61 -8.92 -3.43 4.88
N HIS A 62 -8.61 -4.66 4.45
CA HIS A 62 -8.80 -5.11 3.07
C HIS A 62 -10.24 -5.52 2.72
N TYR A 63 -11.10 -5.74 3.72
CA TYR A 63 -12.52 -6.10 3.54
C TYR A 63 -13.50 -4.95 3.83
N MET A 64 -13.03 -3.81 4.38
CA MET A 64 -13.83 -2.63 4.72
C MET A 64 -14.40 -1.89 3.49
N GLY A 65 -13.88 -2.17 2.29
CA GLY A 65 -14.34 -1.53 1.06
C GLY A 65 -15.62 -2.13 0.50
N GLU A 66 -16.24 -1.44 -0.46
CA GLU A 66 -17.32 -1.99 -1.28
C GLU A 66 -17.13 -1.62 -2.76
N VAL A 67 -17.69 -2.44 -3.64
CA VAL A 67 -17.84 -2.13 -5.07
C VAL A 67 -19.28 -2.38 -5.48
N ASP A 68 -19.94 -1.34 -6.00
CA ASP A 68 -21.34 -1.37 -6.45
C ASP A 68 -22.32 -1.98 -5.42
N GLY A 69 -22.14 -1.64 -4.14
CA GLY A 69 -22.95 -2.12 -3.02
C GLY A 69 -22.60 -3.52 -2.51
N ASN A 70 -21.51 -4.12 -3.00
CA ASN A 70 -20.99 -5.40 -2.52
C ASN A 70 -19.82 -5.15 -1.57
N VAL A 71 -20.04 -5.38 -0.28
CA VAL A 71 -19.01 -5.26 0.77
C VAL A 71 -17.92 -6.30 0.57
N GLY A 72 -16.66 -5.90 0.80
CA GLY A 72 -15.47 -6.73 0.65
C GLY A 72 -15.10 -7.06 -0.80
N ALA A 73 -15.81 -6.50 -1.78
CA ALA A 73 -15.54 -6.76 -3.19
C ALA A 73 -14.38 -5.90 -3.72
N TRP A 74 -13.62 -6.48 -4.65
CA TRP A 74 -12.59 -5.80 -5.42
C TRP A 74 -13.02 -5.64 -6.88
N GLY A 75 -12.70 -4.49 -7.45
CA GLY A 75 -13.08 -4.13 -8.82
C GLY A 75 -11.87 -3.97 -9.73
N PHE A 76 -12.04 -4.29 -11.00
CA PHE A 76 -11.04 -4.04 -12.04
C PHE A 76 -11.31 -2.71 -12.73
N ALA A 77 -10.30 -1.84 -12.78
CA ALA A 77 -10.34 -0.65 -13.61
C ALA A 77 -10.02 -1.02 -15.06
N ARG A 78 -10.93 -0.70 -15.99
CA ARG A 78 -10.66 -0.83 -17.44
C ARG A 78 -9.46 0.04 -17.83
N GLY A 79 -8.50 -0.51 -18.54
CA GLY A 79 -7.21 0.09 -18.86
C GLY A 79 -6.19 0.01 -17.73
N GLY A 80 -6.50 -0.73 -16.65
CA GLY A 80 -5.66 -0.88 -15.47
C GLY A 80 -5.58 0.37 -14.59
N MET A 81 -4.70 0.33 -13.58
CA MET A 81 -4.58 1.41 -12.59
C MET A 81 -4.11 2.75 -13.17
N GLY A 82 -3.38 2.74 -14.30
CA GLY A 82 -3.01 3.96 -15.01
C GLY A 82 -4.24 4.76 -15.51
N ALA A 83 -5.34 4.08 -15.86
CA ALA A 83 -6.58 4.74 -16.25
C ALA A 83 -7.20 5.55 -15.10
N VAL A 84 -7.11 5.05 -13.87
CA VAL A 84 -7.58 5.76 -12.66
C VAL A 84 -6.77 7.04 -12.44
N ALA A 85 -5.44 6.95 -12.49
CA ALA A 85 -4.56 8.11 -12.36
C ALA A 85 -4.83 9.15 -13.46
N ASN A 86 -4.97 8.71 -14.72
CA ASN A 86 -5.29 9.58 -15.85
C ASN A 86 -6.66 10.25 -15.71
N ALA A 87 -7.67 9.55 -15.19
CA ALA A 87 -8.99 10.13 -14.95
C ALA A 87 -8.93 11.26 -13.89
N LEU A 88 -8.18 11.04 -12.81
CA LEU A 88 -7.96 12.06 -11.77
C LEU A 88 -7.19 13.27 -12.33
N ALA A 89 -6.14 13.03 -13.11
CA ALA A 89 -5.37 14.09 -13.76
C ALA A 89 -6.24 14.93 -14.72
N ASN A 90 -7.06 14.28 -15.54
CA ASN A 90 -7.97 14.96 -16.45
C ASN A 90 -9.03 15.79 -15.71
N SER A 91 -9.53 15.29 -14.58
CA SER A 91 -10.47 16.03 -13.71
C SER A 91 -9.82 17.30 -13.15
N LEU A 92 -8.55 17.22 -12.71
CA LEU A 92 -7.77 18.37 -12.26
C LEU A 92 -7.58 19.40 -13.39
N HIS A 93 -7.18 18.96 -14.59
CA HIS A 93 -7.02 19.83 -15.75
C HIS A 93 -8.33 20.50 -16.17
N ALA A 94 -9.45 19.77 -16.15
CA ALA A 94 -10.77 20.32 -16.46
C ALA A 94 -11.19 21.43 -15.47
N CYS A 95 -10.70 21.37 -14.24
CA CYS A 95 -10.88 22.42 -13.23
C CYS A 95 -9.83 23.55 -13.32
N GLY A 96 -8.95 23.54 -14.32
CA GLY A 96 -7.88 24.53 -14.51
C GLY A 96 -6.66 24.34 -13.61
N GLY A 97 -6.50 23.16 -13.00
CA GLY A 97 -5.27 22.78 -12.30
C GLY A 97 -4.16 22.40 -13.28
N GLU A 98 -2.92 22.45 -12.82
CA GLU A 98 -1.72 22.09 -13.58
C GLU A 98 -0.99 20.92 -12.88
N ILE A 99 -0.39 20.04 -13.69
CA ILE A 99 0.48 18.96 -13.23
C ILE A 99 1.86 19.21 -13.79
N ILE A 100 2.85 19.29 -12.90
CA ILE A 100 4.25 19.47 -13.24
C ILE A 100 4.97 18.18 -12.86
N CYS A 101 5.42 17.44 -13.87
CA CYS A 101 6.24 16.24 -13.71
C CYS A 101 7.73 16.61 -13.61
N ASP A 102 8.57 15.64 -13.24
CA ASP A 102 10.03 15.82 -13.11
C ASP A 102 10.41 16.99 -12.18
N ALA A 103 9.57 17.24 -11.18
CA ALA A 103 9.62 18.38 -10.28
C ALA A 103 9.79 17.92 -8.83
N ASP A 104 10.98 17.38 -8.51
CA ASP A 104 11.28 16.88 -7.16
C ASP A 104 11.26 18.02 -6.13
N VAL A 105 10.37 17.90 -5.14
CA VAL A 105 10.20 18.91 -4.08
C VAL A 105 11.30 18.72 -3.04
N HIS A 106 12.30 19.59 -3.11
CA HIS A 106 13.42 19.58 -2.18
C HIS A 106 13.03 20.13 -0.80
N ARG A 107 12.24 21.20 -0.75
CA ARG A 107 11.93 21.89 0.52
C ARG A 107 10.57 22.58 0.50
N VAL A 108 9.88 22.56 1.64
CA VAL A 108 8.77 23.46 1.96
C VAL A 108 9.32 24.79 2.45
N ILE A 109 8.91 25.88 1.81
CA ILE A 109 9.31 27.24 2.18
C ILE A 109 8.50 27.66 3.40
N VAL A 110 9.18 28.04 4.49
CA VAL A 110 8.54 28.44 5.75
C VAL A 110 8.82 29.90 6.06
N GLU A 111 7.76 30.68 6.27
CA GLU A 111 7.85 32.09 6.62
C GLU A 111 6.96 32.40 7.82
N ARG A 112 7.56 32.91 8.89
CA ARG A 112 6.83 33.34 10.11
C ARG A 112 5.88 32.26 10.66
N GLY A 113 6.33 31.00 10.68
CA GLY A 113 5.56 29.85 11.18
C GLY A 113 4.43 29.38 10.24
N ARG A 114 4.52 29.70 8.94
CA ARG A 114 3.54 29.31 7.92
C ARG A 114 4.25 28.64 6.74
N ALA A 115 3.64 27.61 6.16
CA ALA A 115 4.03 27.16 4.84
C ALA A 115 3.68 28.23 3.78
N ALA A 116 4.67 28.63 3.00
CA ALA A 116 4.59 29.73 2.03
C ALA A 116 4.85 29.28 0.58
N GLY A 117 5.08 27.98 0.36
CA GLY A 117 5.39 27.44 -0.94
C GLY A 117 6.28 26.21 -0.86
N VAL A 118 6.81 25.81 -2.01
CA VAL A 118 7.81 24.74 -2.15
C VAL A 118 8.95 25.20 -3.04
N ALA A 119 10.15 24.70 -2.78
CA ALA A 119 11.32 24.82 -3.63
C ALA A 119 11.66 23.44 -4.19
N LEU A 120 11.90 23.37 -5.49
CA LEU A 120 12.32 22.16 -6.18
C LEU A 120 13.83 21.93 -6.05
N ALA A 121 14.30 20.73 -6.39
CA ALA A 121 15.71 20.37 -6.36
C ALA A 121 16.58 21.21 -7.31
N ASP A 122 16.01 21.74 -8.39
CA ASP A 122 16.70 22.65 -9.33
C ASP A 122 16.77 24.12 -8.84
N GLY A 123 16.18 24.41 -7.67
CA GLY A 123 16.10 25.75 -7.09
C GLY A 123 14.88 26.57 -7.50
N THR A 124 14.01 26.06 -8.37
CA THR A 124 12.76 26.71 -8.75
C THR A 124 11.82 26.82 -7.54
N GLU A 125 11.29 28.01 -7.27
CA GLU A 125 10.34 28.24 -6.17
C GLU A 125 8.90 28.45 -6.67
N TYR A 126 7.96 27.74 -6.04
CA TYR A 126 6.52 27.96 -6.21
C TYR A 126 5.93 28.51 -4.91
N ARG A 127 5.42 29.74 -4.95
CA ARG A 127 4.77 30.38 -3.79
C ARG A 127 3.30 30.02 -3.72
N ALA A 128 2.85 29.61 -2.53
CA ALA A 128 1.47 29.18 -2.32
C ALA A 128 0.97 29.59 -0.93
N LYS A 129 -0.35 29.82 -0.83
CA LYS A 129 -1.00 30.07 0.47
C LYS A 129 -1.21 28.77 1.26
N LEU A 130 -1.31 27.65 0.57
CA LEU A 130 -1.54 26.32 1.12
C LEU A 130 -0.57 25.35 0.46
N VAL A 131 -0.02 24.43 1.25
CA VAL A 131 0.79 23.31 0.77
C VAL A 131 0.15 22.04 1.33
N VAL A 132 -0.10 21.06 0.46
CA VAL A 132 -0.75 19.80 0.82
C VAL A 132 0.18 18.67 0.40
N SER A 133 0.72 17.91 1.35
CA SER A 133 1.65 16.82 1.08
C SER A 133 0.91 15.48 0.95
N ASN A 134 1.12 14.83 -0.19
CA ASN A 134 0.72 13.44 -0.42
C ASN A 134 1.85 12.43 -0.12
N LEU A 135 3.05 12.93 0.22
CA LEU A 135 4.22 12.10 0.52
C LEU A 135 4.02 11.33 1.84
N ASP A 136 4.79 10.27 2.04
CA ASP A 136 4.82 9.60 3.34
C ASP A 136 5.33 10.55 4.47
N PRO A 137 5.02 10.24 5.74
CA PRO A 137 5.36 11.12 6.85
C PRO A 137 6.86 11.33 7.04
N LYS A 138 7.70 10.31 6.79
CA LYS A 138 9.16 10.45 6.91
C LYS A 138 9.70 11.38 5.83
N ARG A 139 9.33 11.19 4.55
CA ARG A 139 9.70 12.11 3.47
C ARG A 139 9.21 13.53 3.74
N THR A 140 7.93 13.67 4.09
CA THR A 140 7.34 14.96 4.39
C THR A 140 8.15 15.72 5.45
N PHE A 141 8.34 15.14 6.64
CA PHE A 141 8.87 15.87 7.78
C PHE A 141 10.40 15.81 7.92
N LEU A 142 11.06 14.81 7.35
CA LEU A 142 12.52 14.61 7.50
C LEU A 142 13.31 14.91 6.23
N LYS A 143 12.67 15.01 5.06
CA LYS A 143 13.34 15.35 3.79
C LYS A 143 12.93 16.73 3.28
N CYS A 144 11.64 17.05 3.30
CA CYS A 144 11.14 18.31 2.73
C CYS A 144 11.12 19.49 3.72
N PHE A 145 11.50 19.31 4.99
CA PHE A 145 11.61 20.41 5.95
C PHE A 145 13.01 20.50 6.53
N ASP A 146 13.47 21.73 6.76
CA ASP A 146 14.55 21.97 7.71
C ASP A 146 14.04 21.67 9.12
N ALA A 147 14.79 20.89 9.90
CA ALA A 147 14.35 20.49 11.24
C ALA A 147 14.09 21.71 12.17
N SER A 148 14.76 22.84 11.93
CA SER A 148 14.55 24.09 12.66
C SER A 148 13.22 24.79 12.35
N ASP A 149 12.60 24.47 11.21
CA ASP A 149 11.30 25.03 10.80
C ASP A 149 10.13 24.28 11.47
N LEU A 150 10.41 23.16 12.16
CA LEU A 150 9.41 22.31 12.81
C LEU A 150 9.59 22.28 14.34
N PRO A 151 8.51 22.05 15.10
CA PRO A 151 8.63 21.69 16.50
C PRO A 151 9.48 20.42 16.66
N ALA A 152 10.45 20.42 17.57
CA ALA A 152 11.35 19.27 17.79
C ALA A 152 10.58 17.96 18.05
N ALA A 153 9.45 18.02 18.77
CA ALA A 153 8.60 16.86 19.02
C ALA A 153 8.07 16.22 17.72
N VAL A 154 7.72 17.02 16.70
CA VAL A 154 7.22 16.52 15.42
C VAL A 154 8.33 15.82 14.64
N VAL A 155 9.55 16.36 14.68
CA VAL A 155 10.72 15.73 14.05
C VAL A 155 10.99 14.37 14.70
N GLU A 156 10.97 14.30 16.03
CA GLU A 156 11.16 13.04 16.77
C GLU A 156 10.04 12.04 16.50
N GLN A 157 8.77 12.48 16.47
CA GLN A 157 7.64 11.62 16.10
C GLN A 157 7.79 11.05 14.68
N ALA A 158 8.19 11.88 13.70
CA ALA A 158 8.42 11.43 12.34
C ALA A 158 9.60 10.45 12.22
N ARG A 159 10.67 10.63 13.02
CA ARG A 159 11.79 9.65 13.10
C ARG A 159 11.33 8.31 13.65
N ASN A 160 10.49 8.33 14.68
CA ASN A 160 10.00 7.13 15.37
C ASN A 160 8.84 6.45 14.65
N PHE A 161 8.21 7.12 13.68
CA PHE A 161 7.13 6.54 12.89
C PHE A 161 7.65 5.35 12.07
N LYS A 162 7.03 4.19 12.26
CA LYS A 162 7.40 2.94 11.61
C LYS A 162 6.84 2.92 10.20
N ILE A 163 7.77 2.91 9.25
CA ILE A 163 7.55 2.58 7.86
C ILE A 163 8.52 1.44 7.62
N ARG A 164 8.05 0.20 7.47
CA ARG A 164 8.91 -0.94 7.18
C ARG A 164 8.48 -1.56 5.87
N GLY A 165 9.41 -1.65 4.94
CA GLY A 165 9.21 -2.36 3.69
C GLY A 165 9.06 -3.86 3.89
N SER A 166 8.12 -4.46 3.19
CA SER A 166 7.98 -5.91 3.20
C SER A 166 7.50 -6.48 1.88
N SER A 167 7.36 -5.66 0.84
CA SER A 167 6.71 -6.07 -0.41
C SER A 167 7.66 -5.93 -1.59
N GLY A 168 7.69 -6.98 -2.41
CA GLY A 168 8.25 -6.94 -3.76
C GLY A 168 7.15 -7.12 -4.80
N LYS A 169 7.49 -6.89 -6.06
CA LYS A 169 6.54 -7.05 -7.16
C LYS A 169 7.24 -7.52 -8.43
N LEU A 170 6.60 -8.41 -9.18
CA LEU A 170 6.96 -8.73 -10.55
C LEU A 170 5.82 -8.32 -11.49
N ASN A 171 6.17 -7.66 -12.61
CA ASN A 171 5.28 -7.46 -13.75
C ASN A 171 5.82 -8.30 -14.92
N ILE A 172 5.05 -9.29 -15.38
CA ILE A 172 5.53 -10.33 -16.30
C ILE A 172 4.72 -10.26 -17.59
N ALA A 173 5.42 -10.09 -18.72
CA ALA A 173 4.83 -10.20 -20.04
C ALA A 173 4.89 -11.65 -20.52
N LEU A 174 3.76 -12.18 -21.00
CA LEU A 174 3.59 -13.60 -21.35
C LEU A 174 3.18 -13.78 -22.82
N ASP A 175 3.70 -14.83 -23.46
CA ASP A 175 3.37 -15.27 -24.83
C ASP A 175 2.11 -16.16 -24.92
N GLY A 176 1.27 -16.11 -23.89
CA GLY A 176 0.07 -16.94 -23.79
C GLY A 176 -0.35 -17.11 -22.35
N LEU A 177 -1.46 -17.81 -22.13
CA LEU A 177 -1.90 -18.16 -20.78
C LEU A 177 -1.11 -19.36 -20.25
N PRO A 178 -0.56 -19.26 -19.03
CA PRO A 178 0.03 -20.40 -18.34
C PRO A 178 -1.05 -21.41 -17.97
N THR A 179 -0.67 -22.68 -17.88
CA THR A 179 -1.54 -23.76 -17.41
C THR A 179 -1.15 -24.14 -15.99
N PHE A 180 -2.11 -24.11 -15.06
CA PHE A 180 -1.87 -24.47 -13.66
C PHE A 180 -2.32 -25.90 -13.36
N ASN A 181 -1.54 -26.59 -12.53
CA ASN A 181 -1.86 -27.93 -12.07
C ASN A 181 -3.19 -27.94 -11.32
N GLY A 182 -4.07 -28.90 -11.65
CA GLY A 182 -5.39 -29.03 -11.00
C GLY A 182 -6.43 -28.00 -11.44
N LEU A 183 -6.11 -27.13 -12.41
CA LEU A 183 -7.02 -26.11 -12.92
C LEU A 183 -7.27 -26.29 -14.42
N SER A 184 -8.55 -26.32 -14.82
CA SER A 184 -8.91 -26.29 -16.24
C SER A 184 -8.48 -24.96 -16.88
N PRO A 185 -7.96 -24.95 -18.11
CA PRO A 185 -7.65 -23.70 -18.82
C PRO A 185 -8.80 -22.71 -18.90
N ASP A 186 -10.05 -23.21 -18.98
CA ASP A 186 -11.27 -22.40 -19.06
C ASP A 186 -11.92 -22.16 -17.68
N SER A 187 -11.21 -22.42 -16.59
CA SER A 187 -11.76 -22.24 -15.24
C SER A 187 -12.04 -20.76 -14.96
N PRO A 188 -13.21 -20.40 -14.40
CA PRO A 188 -13.48 -19.02 -13.99
C PRO A 188 -12.53 -18.55 -12.87
N LEU A 189 -11.87 -19.46 -12.15
CA LEU A 189 -10.86 -19.11 -11.15
C LEU A 189 -9.58 -18.50 -11.77
N MET A 190 -9.40 -18.60 -13.09
CA MET A 190 -8.31 -17.88 -13.81
C MET A 190 -8.59 -16.37 -13.94
N LEU A 191 -9.79 -15.91 -13.58
CA LEU A 191 -10.19 -14.50 -13.62
C LEU A 191 -9.92 -13.76 -12.31
N THR A 192 -9.48 -14.48 -11.27
CA THR A 192 -9.22 -13.93 -9.93
C THR A 192 -7.72 -13.99 -9.62
N ASP A 193 -7.35 -13.46 -8.46
CA ASP A 193 -6.06 -13.71 -7.85
C ASP A 193 -5.88 -15.20 -7.52
N MET A 194 -4.62 -15.63 -7.51
CA MET A 194 -4.17 -16.98 -7.20
C MET A 194 -2.98 -16.90 -6.26
N HIS A 195 -2.88 -17.86 -5.33
CA HIS A 195 -1.81 -17.92 -4.34
C HIS A 195 -1.07 -19.26 -4.37
N CYS A 196 0.25 -19.22 -4.15
CA CYS A 196 1.10 -20.42 -4.02
C CYS A 196 1.40 -20.73 -2.54
N THR A 197 0.37 -20.74 -1.69
CA THR A 197 0.52 -20.92 -0.24
C THR A 197 -0.61 -21.77 0.32
N ASP A 198 -0.26 -22.74 1.18
CA ASP A 198 -1.18 -23.76 1.67
C ASP A 198 -1.20 -23.94 3.20
N SER A 199 -0.37 -23.19 3.94
CA SER A 199 -0.37 -23.24 5.41
C SER A 199 0.12 -21.93 6.05
N LEU A 200 -0.37 -21.65 7.27
CA LEU A 200 0.08 -20.51 8.08
C LEU A 200 1.54 -20.64 8.49
N GLU A 201 2.02 -21.86 8.74
CA GLU A 201 3.42 -22.10 9.12
C GLU A 201 4.39 -21.76 7.98
N ARG A 202 3.99 -21.96 6.72
CA ARG A 202 4.80 -21.48 5.58
C ARG A 202 4.89 -19.96 5.57
N MET A 203 3.77 -19.28 5.80
CA MET A 203 3.74 -17.81 5.84
C MET A 203 4.53 -17.24 7.02
N GLU A 204 4.48 -17.87 8.20
CA GLU A 204 5.27 -17.43 9.35
C GLU A 204 6.78 -17.65 9.11
N ARG A 205 7.17 -18.74 8.44
CA ARG A 205 8.57 -18.95 8.02
C ARG A 205 9.03 -17.90 7.00
N ALA A 206 8.14 -17.48 6.10
CA ALA A 206 8.45 -16.41 5.17
C ALA A 206 8.73 -15.08 5.90
N TYR A 207 8.00 -14.81 6.98
CA TYR A 207 8.30 -13.70 7.88
C TYR A 207 9.61 -13.89 8.67
N ASP A 208 9.97 -15.11 9.06
CA ASP A 208 11.26 -15.41 9.70
C ASP A 208 12.45 -15.01 8.81
N ASP A 209 12.39 -15.30 7.51
CA ASP A 209 13.41 -14.87 6.54
C ASP A 209 13.50 -13.33 6.49
N TRP A 210 12.38 -12.62 6.47
CA TRP A 210 12.37 -11.15 6.49
C TRP A 210 12.97 -10.60 7.79
N LYS A 211 12.66 -11.19 8.95
CA LYS A 211 13.28 -10.83 10.24
C LYS A 211 14.80 -11.08 10.22
N ALA A 212 15.26 -12.07 9.48
CA ALA A 212 16.68 -12.34 9.26
C ALA A 212 17.34 -11.37 8.27
N GLY A 213 16.57 -10.46 7.65
CA GLY A 213 17.06 -9.52 6.65
C GLY A 213 17.26 -10.14 5.27
N THR A 214 16.60 -11.24 4.95
CA THR A 214 16.61 -11.86 3.62
C THR A 214 15.21 -11.83 3.01
N TRP A 215 15.09 -11.86 1.68
CA TRP A 215 13.78 -12.17 1.09
C TRP A 215 13.38 -13.60 1.43
N SER A 216 12.08 -13.87 1.47
CA SER A 216 11.59 -15.22 1.74
C SER A 216 12.00 -16.21 0.65
N LYS A 217 12.47 -17.38 1.07
CA LYS A 217 12.80 -18.50 0.16
C LYS A 217 11.55 -19.24 -0.34
N ASP A 218 10.43 -19.06 0.35
CA ASP A 218 9.12 -19.62 0.03
C ASP A 218 8.08 -18.50 0.21
N PRO A 219 8.12 -17.47 -0.65
CA PRO A 219 7.38 -16.25 -0.43
C PRO A 219 5.87 -16.47 -0.54
N TYR A 220 5.09 -15.66 0.18
CA TYR A 220 3.68 -15.51 -0.17
C TYR A 220 3.60 -14.73 -1.48
N VAL A 221 2.93 -15.33 -2.45
CA VAL A 221 2.73 -14.79 -3.79
C VAL A 221 1.24 -14.61 -4.05
N ASP A 222 0.88 -13.41 -4.47
CA ASP A 222 -0.45 -13.04 -4.93
C ASP A 222 -0.36 -12.62 -6.40
N MET A 223 -0.83 -13.50 -7.28
CA MET A 223 -0.69 -13.35 -8.72
C MET A 223 -2.03 -13.26 -9.42
N LEU A 224 -2.10 -12.41 -10.42
CA LEU A 224 -3.30 -12.14 -11.21
C LEU A 224 -2.89 -11.89 -12.67
N ILE A 225 -3.72 -12.35 -13.61
CA ILE A 225 -3.54 -12.08 -15.04
C ILE A 225 -4.66 -11.13 -15.51
N PRO A 226 -4.57 -9.80 -15.27
CA PRO A 226 -5.70 -8.89 -15.52
C PRO A 226 -6.16 -8.84 -16.98
N THR A 227 -5.33 -9.25 -17.93
CA THR A 227 -5.70 -9.30 -19.36
C THR A 227 -6.74 -10.38 -19.69
N THR A 228 -7.04 -11.30 -18.77
CA THR A 228 -8.18 -12.22 -18.90
C THR A 228 -9.52 -11.52 -18.69
N VAL A 229 -9.53 -10.44 -17.89
CA VAL A 229 -10.71 -9.61 -17.62
C VAL A 229 -10.77 -8.42 -18.57
N ASP A 230 -9.63 -7.74 -18.79
CA ASP A 230 -9.51 -6.63 -19.72
C ASP A 230 -8.45 -6.90 -20.80
N PRO A 231 -8.86 -7.42 -21.97
CA PRO A 231 -7.93 -7.74 -23.05
C PRO A 231 -7.27 -6.51 -23.69
N THR A 232 -7.69 -5.28 -23.34
CA THR A 232 -7.07 -4.06 -23.88
C THR A 232 -5.71 -3.76 -23.25
N MET A 233 -5.35 -4.44 -22.15
CA MET A 233 -4.10 -4.24 -21.44
C MET A 233 -2.88 -4.93 -22.07
N ALA A 234 -3.07 -5.79 -23.08
CA ALA A 234 -1.98 -6.45 -23.81
C ALA A 234 -2.32 -6.64 -25.30
N PRO A 235 -1.30 -6.82 -26.17
CA PRO A 235 -1.52 -7.21 -27.56
C PRO A 235 -2.29 -8.54 -27.69
N PRO A 236 -3.02 -8.79 -28.80
CA PRO A 236 -3.72 -10.05 -29.01
C PRO A 236 -2.82 -11.27 -28.86
N GLY A 237 -3.27 -12.24 -28.06
CA GLY A 237 -2.53 -13.49 -27.76
C GLY A 237 -1.41 -13.33 -26.73
N LYS A 238 -1.18 -12.13 -26.20
CA LYS A 238 -0.23 -11.85 -25.13
C LYS A 238 -0.96 -11.55 -23.83
N HIS A 239 -0.30 -11.80 -22.71
CA HIS A 239 -0.88 -11.57 -21.39
C HIS A 239 0.09 -10.82 -20.48
N MET A 240 -0.46 -10.10 -19.51
CA MET A 240 0.29 -9.48 -18.43
C MET A 240 -0.10 -10.19 -17.14
N MET A 241 0.89 -10.69 -16.42
CA MET A 241 0.74 -11.21 -15.07
C MET A 241 1.37 -10.24 -14.09
N THR A 242 0.62 -9.80 -13.08
CA THR A 242 1.13 -9.01 -11.95
C THR A 242 1.25 -9.93 -10.76
N VAL A 243 2.39 -9.86 -10.06
CA VAL A 243 2.70 -10.71 -8.92
C VAL A 243 3.13 -9.83 -7.76
N PHE A 244 2.28 -9.72 -6.74
CA PHE A 244 2.66 -9.14 -5.46
C PHE A 244 3.35 -10.21 -4.61
N VAL A 245 4.43 -9.82 -3.94
CA VAL A 245 5.26 -10.75 -3.17
C VAL A 245 5.45 -10.19 -1.77
N GLN A 246 5.11 -10.98 -0.76
CA GLN A 246 5.26 -10.60 0.64
C GLN A 246 6.55 -11.18 1.22
N TYR A 247 7.15 -10.40 2.13
CA TYR A 247 8.42 -10.62 2.83
C TYR A 247 9.67 -10.39 1.98
N CYS A 248 9.72 -9.23 1.32
CA CYS A 248 10.90 -8.66 0.67
C CYS A 248 11.41 -7.43 1.48
N PRO A 249 12.57 -7.49 2.14
CA PRO A 249 13.04 -6.41 3.01
C PRO A 249 13.65 -5.22 2.23
N PRO A 250 13.62 -3.99 2.79
CA PRO A 250 14.17 -2.81 2.14
C PRO A 250 15.71 -2.79 2.12
N THR A 251 16.34 -3.57 2.99
CA THR A 251 17.79 -3.75 3.02
C THR A 251 18.08 -5.21 3.36
N LEU A 252 19.09 -5.77 2.71
CA LEU A 252 19.50 -7.16 2.96
C LEU A 252 20.47 -7.21 4.13
N ALA A 253 20.50 -8.33 4.85
CA ALA A 253 21.47 -8.58 5.91
C ALA A 253 22.92 -8.52 5.40
N GLU A 254 23.12 -8.88 4.13
CA GLU A 254 24.42 -8.85 3.45
C GLU A 254 24.79 -7.46 2.89
N GLY A 255 23.87 -6.49 2.91
CA GLY A 255 24.11 -5.14 2.43
C GLY A 255 22.95 -4.54 1.62
N PRO A 256 23.22 -3.50 0.81
CA PRO A 256 22.20 -2.93 -0.08
C PRO A 256 21.81 -3.91 -1.18
N TRP A 257 20.64 -3.69 -1.78
CA TRP A 257 20.23 -4.40 -2.99
C TRP A 257 21.23 -4.16 -4.13
N THR A 258 21.58 -5.22 -4.84
CA THR A 258 22.33 -5.16 -6.10
C THR A 258 21.44 -5.68 -7.23
N PRO A 259 21.74 -5.35 -8.51
CA PRO A 259 21.02 -5.92 -9.64
C PRO A 259 20.98 -7.45 -9.61
N GLU A 260 22.09 -8.10 -9.23
CA GLU A 260 22.16 -9.56 -9.14
C GLU A 260 21.26 -10.12 -8.02
N ALA A 261 21.20 -9.45 -6.85
CA ALA A 261 20.32 -9.85 -5.75
C ALA A 261 18.84 -9.67 -6.13
N ARG A 262 18.50 -8.56 -6.80
CA ARG A 262 17.16 -8.32 -7.33
C ARG A 262 16.75 -9.42 -8.31
N ASP A 263 17.62 -9.76 -9.26
CA ASP A 263 17.33 -10.77 -10.27
C ASP A 263 17.19 -12.17 -9.62
N ALA A 264 18.00 -12.48 -8.59
CA ALA A 264 17.86 -13.70 -7.81
C ALA A 264 16.55 -13.78 -7.01
N PHE A 265 16.09 -12.66 -6.45
CA PHE A 265 14.76 -12.55 -5.84
C PHE A 265 13.67 -12.81 -6.87
N GLY A 266 13.73 -12.18 -8.04
CA GLY A 266 12.79 -12.42 -9.14
C GLY A 266 12.76 -13.89 -9.58
N GLN A 267 13.94 -14.53 -9.69
CA GLN A 267 14.04 -15.94 -10.03
C GLN A 267 13.41 -16.85 -8.98
N THR A 268 13.55 -16.53 -7.69
CA THR A 268 12.92 -17.27 -6.58
C THR A 268 11.39 -17.33 -6.77
N VAL A 269 10.78 -16.20 -7.10
CA VAL A 269 9.33 -16.08 -7.32
C VAL A 269 8.90 -16.84 -8.58
N ILE A 270 9.65 -16.68 -9.68
CA ILE A 270 9.38 -17.39 -10.94
C ILE A 270 9.47 -18.91 -10.76
N ASP A 271 10.46 -19.38 -10.02
CA ASP A 271 10.66 -20.80 -9.73
C ASP A 271 9.48 -21.38 -8.95
N GLN A 272 9.02 -20.69 -7.91
CA GLN A 272 7.85 -21.12 -7.12
C GLN A 272 6.58 -21.19 -7.98
N ILE A 273 6.31 -20.20 -8.83
CA ILE A 273 5.15 -20.25 -9.75
C ILE A 273 5.27 -21.44 -10.71
N ALA A 274 6.47 -21.71 -11.23
CA ALA A 274 6.71 -22.80 -12.17
C ALA A 274 6.50 -24.21 -11.58
N GLU A 275 6.61 -24.37 -10.25
CA GLU A 275 6.25 -25.63 -9.57
C GLU A 275 4.77 -25.98 -9.76
N HIS A 276 3.92 -24.95 -9.87
CA HIS A 276 2.47 -25.09 -10.07
C HIS A 276 2.02 -24.89 -11.51
N SER A 277 2.87 -24.33 -12.37
CA SER A 277 2.57 -24.05 -13.78
C SER A 277 3.70 -24.52 -14.71
N PRO A 278 3.65 -25.76 -15.22
CA PRO A 278 4.77 -26.40 -15.93
C PRO A 278 5.28 -25.66 -17.17
N ASN A 279 4.40 -24.98 -17.90
CA ASN A 279 4.74 -24.22 -19.12
C ASN A 279 5.07 -22.74 -18.84
N PHE A 280 5.05 -22.29 -17.58
CA PHE A 280 5.14 -20.86 -17.24
C PHE A 280 6.43 -20.21 -17.74
N LYS A 281 7.58 -20.84 -17.46
CA LYS A 281 8.89 -20.28 -17.80
C LYS A 281 9.06 -20.10 -19.32
N ASP A 282 8.49 -21.00 -20.12
CA ASP A 282 8.58 -20.94 -21.58
C ASP A 282 7.74 -19.79 -22.17
N LEU A 283 6.76 -19.28 -21.41
CA LEU A 283 5.89 -18.19 -21.85
C LEU A 283 6.43 -16.80 -21.49
N ILE A 284 7.45 -16.69 -20.64
CA ILE A 284 7.96 -15.39 -20.19
C ILE A 284 8.68 -14.69 -21.34
N LEU A 285 8.14 -13.54 -21.75
CA LEU A 285 8.74 -12.64 -22.75
C LEU A 285 9.63 -11.60 -22.08
N ASP A 286 9.18 -11.09 -20.93
CA ASP A 286 9.91 -10.11 -20.13
C ASP A 286 9.40 -10.16 -18.68
N CYS A 287 10.25 -9.76 -17.73
CA CYS A 287 9.92 -9.69 -16.32
C CYS A 287 10.58 -8.47 -15.67
N GLU A 288 9.76 -7.52 -15.25
CA GLU A 288 10.19 -6.40 -14.46
C GLU A 288 10.09 -6.74 -12.97
N VAL A 289 11.23 -6.70 -12.26
CA VAL A 289 11.31 -6.95 -10.82
C VAL A 289 11.43 -5.62 -10.07
N ARG A 290 10.57 -5.41 -9.08
CA ARG A 290 10.55 -4.24 -8.20
C ARG A 290 10.71 -4.69 -6.75
N THR A 291 11.84 -4.39 -6.12
CA THR A 291 12.01 -4.54 -4.68
C THR A 291 11.64 -3.23 -3.96
N PRO A 292 11.61 -3.18 -2.62
CA PRO A 292 11.41 -1.92 -1.93
C PRO A 292 12.45 -0.84 -2.31
N HIS A 293 13.66 -1.24 -2.72
CA HIS A 293 14.68 -0.30 -3.19
C HIS A 293 14.26 0.40 -4.48
N GLU A 294 13.84 -0.34 -5.51
CA GLU A 294 13.34 0.26 -6.76
C GLU A 294 12.09 1.10 -6.54
N LEU A 295 11.20 0.68 -5.63
CA LEU A 295 10.00 1.45 -5.28
C LEU A 295 10.33 2.76 -4.57
N GLU A 296 11.32 2.76 -3.67
CA GLU A 296 11.74 3.97 -2.98
C GLU A 296 12.41 4.98 -3.91
N ASP A 297 13.22 4.49 -4.85
CA ASP A 297 13.99 5.30 -5.79
C ASP A 297 13.12 5.90 -6.89
N GLU A 298 12.17 5.14 -7.45
CA GLU A 298 11.35 5.60 -8.58
C GLU A 298 10.12 6.40 -8.12
N VAL A 299 9.33 5.87 -7.18
CA VAL A 299 8.02 6.45 -6.82
C VAL A 299 8.02 7.11 -5.45
N GLY A 300 9.15 7.06 -4.74
CA GLY A 300 9.30 7.77 -3.47
C GLY A 300 8.61 7.10 -2.28
N LEU A 301 8.35 5.80 -2.34
CA LEU A 301 7.82 5.06 -1.18
C LEU A 301 8.96 4.77 -0.21
N THR A 302 9.02 5.47 0.93
CA THR A 302 10.05 5.18 1.94
C THR A 302 10.02 3.72 2.37
N GLU A 303 11.18 3.05 2.30
CA GLU A 303 11.36 1.62 2.49
C GLU A 303 10.41 0.78 1.62
N GLY A 304 9.87 1.29 0.50
CA GLY A 304 8.89 0.60 -0.35
C GLY A 304 7.55 0.23 0.32
N ASN A 305 7.20 0.83 1.46
CA ASN A 305 5.95 0.52 2.15
C ASN A 305 4.75 1.16 1.44
N ILE A 306 3.91 0.31 0.83
CA ILE A 306 2.73 0.73 0.02
C ILE A 306 1.64 1.46 0.80
N PHE A 307 1.66 1.39 2.14
CA PHE A 307 0.71 2.10 2.99
C PHE A 307 1.27 3.38 3.58
N HIS A 308 2.53 3.73 3.31
CA HIS A 308 3.23 4.88 3.90
C HIS A 308 3.31 4.78 5.43
N GLY A 309 3.43 3.57 5.98
CA GLY A 309 3.52 3.27 7.41
C GLY A 309 2.65 2.10 7.83
N GLU A 310 3.06 1.40 8.89
CA GLU A 310 2.38 0.19 9.38
C GLU A 310 0.89 0.42 9.66
N LEU A 311 0.09 -0.61 9.40
CA LEU A 311 -1.33 -0.70 9.78
C LEU A 311 -1.49 -1.36 11.17
N THR A 312 -0.64 -0.97 12.12
CA THR A 312 -0.74 -1.42 13.52
C THR A 312 -1.54 -0.44 14.36
N PHE A 313 -2.21 -0.94 15.41
CA PHE A 313 -3.06 -0.11 16.27
C PHE A 313 -2.34 1.11 16.87
N ASP A 314 -1.05 1.01 17.16
CA ASP A 314 -0.24 2.12 17.66
C ASP A 314 0.05 3.23 16.61
N GLN A 315 -0.25 3.00 15.33
CA GLN A 315 -0.09 3.97 14.23
C GLN A 315 -1.38 4.24 13.44
N LEU A 316 -2.52 3.77 13.93
CA LEU A 316 -3.82 3.93 13.29
C LEU A 316 -4.71 4.90 14.06
N LEU A 317 -5.86 5.24 13.47
CA LEU A 317 -6.83 6.17 14.02
C LEU A 317 -6.17 7.53 14.32
N PHE A 318 -6.34 8.03 15.54
CA PHE A 318 -5.77 9.28 16.03
C PHE A 318 -4.24 9.26 16.18
N ASN A 319 -3.60 8.11 15.97
CA ASN A 319 -2.15 7.97 15.94
C ASN A 319 -1.56 8.04 14.52
N ARG A 320 -2.36 8.26 13.46
CA ARG A 320 -1.85 8.29 12.07
C ARG A 320 -1.81 9.70 11.48
N PRO A 321 -0.64 10.26 11.08
CA PRO A 321 0.70 9.67 11.20
C PRO A 321 1.24 9.66 12.63
N PHE A 322 0.84 10.63 13.46
CA PHE A 322 1.10 10.67 14.89
C PHE A 322 0.22 11.74 15.56
N PRO A 323 0.04 11.68 16.89
CA PRO A 323 -0.73 12.67 17.62
C PRO A 323 -0.25 14.09 17.35
N GLY A 324 -1.21 15.00 17.08
CA GLY A 324 -0.94 16.39 16.69
C GLY A 324 -0.94 16.64 15.17
N CYS A 325 -0.76 15.61 14.35
CA CYS A 325 -0.88 15.69 12.88
C CYS A 325 -1.97 14.75 12.30
N ALA A 326 -2.73 14.07 13.16
CA ALA A 326 -3.71 13.06 12.74
C ALA A 326 -5.02 13.62 12.15
N GLN A 327 -5.26 14.93 12.27
CA GLN A 327 -6.44 15.61 11.71
C GLN A 327 -6.12 16.35 10.40
N TYR A 328 -5.26 15.77 9.57
CA TYR A 328 -4.87 16.24 8.23
C TYR A 328 -4.15 17.60 8.18
N ARG A 329 -4.19 18.40 9.25
CA ARG A 329 -3.37 19.60 9.44
C ARG A 329 -1.99 19.19 9.93
N GLY A 330 -0.96 19.78 9.33
CA GLY A 330 0.38 19.65 9.88
C GLY A 330 0.70 20.74 10.90
N PRO A 331 1.96 20.80 11.35
CA PRO A 331 2.37 21.64 12.48
C PRO A 331 2.46 23.15 12.15
N LEU A 332 2.43 23.50 10.86
CA LEU A 332 2.51 24.88 10.38
C LEU A 332 1.18 25.32 9.79
N ARG A 333 0.87 26.61 9.96
CA ARG A 333 -0.32 27.18 9.33
C ARG A 333 -0.22 27.03 7.81
N GLY A 334 -1.31 26.57 7.19
CA GLY A 334 -1.38 26.40 5.73
C GLY A 334 -0.68 25.15 5.21
N PHE A 335 -0.22 24.24 6.07
CA PHE A 335 0.35 22.96 5.68
C PHE A 335 -0.61 21.81 6.04
N TYR A 336 -0.87 20.92 5.10
CA TYR A 336 -1.80 19.79 5.24
C TYR A 336 -1.18 18.50 4.71
N LEU A 337 -1.74 17.37 5.14
CA LEU A 337 -1.37 16.01 4.75
C LEU A 337 -2.61 15.35 4.11
N CYS A 338 -2.43 14.68 2.97
CA CYS A 338 -3.54 14.07 2.23
C CYS A 338 -3.28 12.64 1.73
N GLY A 339 -2.11 12.06 2.03
CA GLY A 339 -1.73 10.73 1.54
C GLY A 339 -2.00 9.58 2.51
N SER A 340 -1.63 8.38 2.11
CA SER A 340 -1.80 7.10 2.84
C SER A 340 -1.17 7.10 4.23
N GLY A 341 -0.24 8.02 4.50
CA GLY A 341 0.36 8.25 5.82
C GLY A 341 -0.59 8.91 6.82
N THR A 342 -1.80 9.28 6.41
CA THR A 342 -2.89 9.77 7.27
C THR A 342 -4.03 8.74 7.34
N HIS A 343 -4.89 8.83 8.36
CA HIS A 343 -6.04 7.93 8.50
C HIS A 343 -7.05 8.14 7.34
N PRO A 344 -7.75 7.11 6.82
CA PRO A 344 -7.80 5.70 7.25
C PRO A 344 -6.54 4.87 7.06
N GLY A 345 -5.68 5.22 6.12
CA GLY A 345 -4.51 4.44 5.75
C GLY A 345 -4.36 4.37 4.24
N GLY A 346 -3.52 3.44 3.77
CA GLY A 346 -3.33 3.25 2.34
C GLY A 346 -4.33 2.28 1.70
N GLY A 347 -4.23 2.15 0.38
CA GLY A 347 -5.25 1.57 -0.48
C GLY A 347 -5.84 2.62 -1.43
N VAL A 348 -6.43 2.19 -2.56
CA VAL A 348 -6.95 3.10 -3.59
C VAL A 348 -8.38 3.54 -3.24
N MET A 349 -8.54 4.21 -2.09
CA MET A 349 -9.86 4.57 -1.55
C MET A 349 -10.18 6.07 -1.56
N ALA A 350 -9.20 6.93 -1.90
CA ALA A 350 -9.29 8.40 -1.92
C ALA A 350 -9.68 9.09 -0.58
N ALA A 351 -9.98 8.34 0.49
CA ALA A 351 -10.45 8.85 1.77
C ALA A 351 -9.47 9.83 2.45
N PRO A 352 -8.14 9.56 2.52
CA PRO A 352 -7.19 10.54 3.05
C PRO A 352 -7.27 11.91 2.36
N GLY A 353 -7.35 11.89 1.02
CA GLY A 353 -7.47 13.10 0.20
C GLY A 353 -8.78 13.84 0.42
N ALA A 354 -9.90 13.12 0.45
CA ALA A 354 -11.22 13.70 0.70
C ALA A 354 -11.30 14.32 2.10
N ASN A 355 -10.78 13.65 3.12
CA ASN A 355 -10.79 14.16 4.48
C ASN A 355 -9.89 15.38 4.65
N ALA A 356 -8.70 15.38 4.04
CA ALA A 356 -7.83 16.56 4.02
C ALA A 356 -8.51 17.76 3.33
N ALA A 357 -9.17 17.54 2.19
CA ALA A 357 -9.92 18.58 1.49
C ALA A 357 -11.04 19.17 2.36
N ARG A 358 -11.74 18.35 3.14
CA ARG A 358 -12.78 18.80 4.07
C ARG A 358 -12.22 19.74 5.14
N GLU A 359 -11.10 19.36 5.76
CA GLU A 359 -10.44 20.21 6.75
C GLU A 359 -9.91 21.53 6.15
N ILE A 360 -9.38 21.48 4.92
CA ILE A 360 -8.96 22.68 4.18
C ILE A 360 -10.14 23.61 3.92
N LEU A 361 -11.27 23.08 3.43
CA LEU A 361 -12.47 23.88 3.16
C LEU A 361 -13.03 24.51 4.43
N ALA A 362 -13.07 23.77 5.54
CA ALA A 362 -13.49 24.27 6.85
C ALA A 362 -12.60 25.44 7.32
N ASP A 363 -11.27 25.30 7.24
CA ASP A 363 -10.32 26.34 7.62
C ASP A 363 -10.42 27.59 6.73
N LEU A 364 -10.74 27.39 5.45
CA LEU A 364 -11.01 28.46 4.49
C LEU A 364 -12.42 29.06 4.64
N LYS A 365 -13.26 28.52 5.52
CA LYS A 365 -14.67 28.89 5.69
C LYS A 365 -15.47 28.79 4.38
N ARG A 366 -15.21 27.73 3.62
CA ARG A 366 -15.92 27.39 2.38
C ARG A 366 -16.90 26.23 2.63
N PRO A 367 -17.96 26.10 1.83
CA PRO A 367 -18.84 24.94 1.89
C PRO A 367 -18.05 23.64 1.70
N ASP A 368 -18.44 22.60 2.43
CA ASP A 368 -17.95 21.25 2.17
C ASP A 368 -18.54 20.75 0.84
N LEU A 369 -17.67 20.50 -0.13
CA LEU A 369 -18.00 19.97 -1.45
C LEU A 369 -17.41 18.56 -1.65
N THR A 370 -16.82 17.98 -0.61
CA THR A 370 -16.28 16.63 -0.67
C THR A 370 -17.42 15.63 -0.78
N PRO A 371 -17.20 14.46 -1.40
CA PRO A 371 -18.16 13.36 -1.30
C PRO A 371 -18.53 13.17 0.18
N PRO A 372 -19.81 12.97 0.50
CA PRO A 372 -20.19 12.67 1.88
C PRO A 372 -19.32 11.53 2.37
N SER A 373 -18.84 11.62 3.61
CA SER A 373 -18.35 10.41 4.28
C SER A 373 -19.43 9.36 4.09
N TYR A 374 -19.09 8.19 3.53
CA TYR A 374 -19.98 7.04 3.60
C TYR A 374 -20.51 7.00 5.03
N PRO A 375 -21.83 7.00 5.23
CA PRO A 375 -22.40 7.08 6.56
C PRO A 375 -21.71 6.03 7.42
N ASN A 376 -21.09 6.49 8.51
CA ASN A 376 -20.58 5.59 9.53
C ASN A 376 -21.78 4.76 10.01
N ASP A 377 -21.81 3.48 9.65
CA ASP A 377 -22.51 2.48 10.45
C ASP A 377 -21.77 2.32 11.80
#